data_AF-A0A2U0S3P0-F1
#
_entry.id   AF-A0A2U0S3P0-F1
#
_cell.length_a   1.000
_cell.length_b   1.000
_cell.length_c   1.000
_cell.angle_alpha   90.00
_cell.angle_beta   90.00
_cell.angle_gamma   90.00
#
_symmetry.space_group_name_H-M   'P 1'
#
loop_
_entity.id
_entity.type
_entity.pdbx_description
1 polymer ?
#
loop_
_entity_poly.entity_id
_entity_poly.type
_entity_poly.pdbx_seq_one_letter_code
_entity_poly.pdbx_strand_id
1 'polypeptide(L)'
;MGRPAQKRLVRKRELEMALSEIEANPLPKAHLEQYATPSNVAAEMLHLAAYVYDDIINKTVMELGCGTARLAIGAALLGAKEVFGVDVDRVAVNVAQKNAELMGVKEKAHWLVADIDVVKGTFDTILQNPPFGVQRRRADRRFITKSLELSSTIYSFHKSGDSNRAFIKRFIEEHGGKITNIFPVTMEIPRMFKFHTKKKQTIQVDLYRIEGKS
;
A
#
# COMPACT_ATOMS: atom_id res chain seq x y z
N MET A 1 23.49 7.86 -30.71
CA MET A 1 22.53 7.96 -29.60
C MET A 1 22.16 6.54 -29.17
N GLY A 2 22.71 6.07 -28.05
CA GLY A 2 22.43 4.71 -27.57
C GLY A 2 20.98 4.61 -27.09
N ARG A 3 20.27 3.55 -27.51
CA ARG A 3 18.97 3.21 -26.91
C ARG A 3 19.17 3.05 -25.40
N PRO A 4 18.31 3.63 -24.53
CA PRO A 4 18.41 3.35 -23.10
C PRO A 4 18.28 1.84 -22.90
N ALA A 5 19.21 1.25 -22.16
CA ALA A 5 19.20 -0.17 -21.85
C ALA A 5 17.83 -0.55 -21.28
N GLN A 6 17.14 -1.49 -21.91
CA GLN A 6 15.86 -1.99 -21.45
C GLN A 6 16.07 -2.58 -20.05
N LYS A 7 15.58 -1.90 -19.01
CA LYS A 7 15.69 -2.39 -17.63
C LYS A 7 15.04 -3.77 -17.56
N ARG A 8 15.80 -4.77 -17.09
CA ARG A 8 15.32 -6.14 -16.91
C ARG A 8 14.07 -6.15 -16.02
N LEU A 9 13.03 -6.86 -16.45
CA LEU A 9 11.83 -7.10 -15.65
C LEU A 9 12.21 -7.85 -14.35
N VAL A 10 11.77 -7.34 -13.20
CA VAL A 10 11.97 -7.95 -11.89
C VAL A 10 10.94 -9.06 -11.72
N ARG A 11 11.38 -10.29 -11.45
CA ARG A 11 10.43 -11.41 -11.26
C ARG A 11 9.68 -11.22 -9.94
N LYS A 12 8.38 -11.56 -9.91
CA LYS A 12 7.56 -11.48 -8.68
C LYS A 12 8.21 -12.13 -7.45
N ARG A 13 8.84 -13.31 -7.63
CA ARG A 13 9.54 -14.01 -6.54
C ARG A 13 10.78 -13.27 -6.04
N GLU A 14 11.53 -12.62 -6.93
CA GLU A 14 12.69 -11.80 -6.56
C GLU A 14 12.22 -10.57 -5.77
N LEU A 15 11.12 -9.95 -6.20
CA LEU A 15 10.49 -8.85 -5.46
C LEU A 15 10.00 -9.30 -4.08
N GLU A 16 9.29 -10.42 -3.99
CA GLU A 16 8.81 -10.96 -2.70
C GLU A 16 9.94 -11.18 -1.71
N MET A 17 11.06 -11.76 -2.15
CA MET A 17 12.25 -11.95 -1.33
C MET A 17 12.85 -10.62 -0.86
N ALA A 18 12.91 -9.61 -1.74
CA ALA A 18 13.36 -8.28 -1.33
C ALA A 18 12.42 -7.64 -0.29
N LEU A 19 11.10 -7.81 -0.46
CA LEU A 19 10.10 -7.27 0.44
C LEU A 19 10.05 -7.97 1.81
N SER A 20 10.52 -9.22 1.92
CA SER A 20 10.60 -9.92 3.20
C SER A 20 11.71 -9.39 4.11
N GLU A 21 12.74 -8.74 3.55
CA GLU A 21 13.82 -8.10 4.31
C GLU A 21 13.40 -6.77 4.95
N ILE A 22 12.26 -6.19 4.53
CA ILE A 22 11.75 -4.93 5.08
C ILE A 22 11.26 -5.15 6.51
N GLU A 23 11.91 -4.49 7.46
CA GLU A 23 11.61 -4.60 8.88
C GLU A 23 10.17 -4.15 9.19
N ALA A 24 9.52 -4.88 10.09
CA ALA A 24 8.19 -4.54 10.60
C ALA A 24 8.28 -3.48 11.71
N ASN A 25 7.14 -2.85 12.04
CA ASN A 25 7.09 -1.92 13.18
C ASN A 25 7.44 -2.69 14.47
N PRO A 26 8.47 -2.28 15.22
CA PRO A 26 8.88 -2.96 16.45
C PRO A 26 7.87 -2.80 17.59
N LEU A 27 7.01 -1.78 17.52
CA LEU A 27 6.01 -1.45 18.53
C LEU A 27 4.63 -1.25 17.88
N PRO A 28 4.04 -2.32 17.30
CA PRO A 28 2.76 -2.21 16.62
C PRO A 28 1.65 -1.84 17.61
N LYS A 29 0.73 -0.98 17.18
CA LYS A 29 -0.41 -0.51 17.96
C LYS A 29 -1.69 -1.16 17.45
N ALA A 30 -2.28 -2.02 18.28
CA ALA A 30 -3.51 -2.73 17.92
C ALA A 30 -4.67 -1.81 17.54
N HIS A 31 -4.83 -0.68 18.24
CA HIS A 31 -5.91 0.30 17.98
C HIS A 31 -5.79 1.03 16.64
N LEU A 32 -4.61 0.99 16.01
CA LEU A 32 -4.38 1.50 14.65
C LEU A 32 -4.44 0.38 13.59
N GLU A 33 -4.73 -0.86 14.00
CA GLU A 33 -4.69 -2.05 13.14
C GLU A 33 -3.34 -2.20 12.40
N GLN A 34 -2.24 -1.86 13.08
CA GLN A 34 -0.90 -1.94 12.51
C GLN A 34 -0.41 -3.39 12.39
N TYR A 35 -0.43 -3.89 11.16
CA TYR A 35 0.30 -5.08 10.74
C TYR A 35 0.92 -4.79 9.37
N ALA A 36 2.10 -5.34 9.12
CA ALA A 36 2.76 -5.15 7.83
C ALA A 36 2.06 -5.98 6.76
N THR A 37 1.79 -5.39 5.58
CA THR A 37 1.27 -6.13 4.42
C THR A 37 2.18 -7.31 4.11
N PRO A 38 1.71 -8.57 4.10
CA PRO A 38 2.58 -9.73 3.85
C PRO A 38 3.36 -9.58 2.54
N SER A 39 4.63 -9.99 2.51
CA SER A 39 5.53 -9.77 1.36
C SER A 39 5.01 -10.36 0.05
N ASN A 40 4.39 -11.55 0.12
CA ASN A 40 3.75 -12.19 -1.04
C ASN A 40 2.57 -11.37 -1.58
N VAL A 41 1.75 -10.79 -0.70
CA VAL A 41 0.59 -9.95 -1.07
C VAL A 41 1.05 -8.61 -1.62
N ALA A 42 2.07 -8.01 -1.01
CA ALA A 42 2.71 -6.79 -1.53
C ALA A 42 3.33 -7.03 -2.91
N ALA A 43 4.04 -8.14 -3.11
CA ALA A 43 4.66 -8.49 -4.38
C ALA A 43 3.62 -8.72 -5.49
N GLU A 44 2.50 -9.39 -5.19
CA GLU A 44 1.39 -9.58 -6.12
C GLU A 44 0.84 -8.23 -6.61
N MET A 45 0.45 -7.35 -5.67
CA MET A 45 -0.09 -6.03 -5.98
C MET A 45 0.88 -5.20 -6.83
N LEU A 46 2.13 -5.10 -6.38
CA LEU A 46 3.14 -4.27 -7.04
C LEU A 46 3.51 -4.79 -8.43
N HIS A 47 3.58 -6.11 -8.60
CA HIS A 47 3.86 -6.72 -9.90
C HIS A 47 2.70 -6.52 -10.89
N LEU A 48 1.44 -6.62 -10.42
CA LEU A 48 0.27 -6.26 -11.22
C LEU A 48 0.31 -4.78 -11.62
N ALA A 49 0.48 -3.89 -10.65
CA ALA A 49 0.50 -2.45 -10.88
C ALA A 49 1.62 -2.05 -11.85
N ALA A 50 2.82 -2.59 -11.69
CA ALA A 50 3.96 -2.21 -12.51
C ALA A 50 3.94 -2.79 -13.94
N TYR A 51 3.58 -4.06 -14.10
CA TYR A 51 3.79 -4.77 -15.38
C TYR A 51 2.51 -5.11 -16.14
N VAL A 52 1.35 -5.11 -15.48
CA VAL A 52 0.06 -5.32 -16.15
C VAL A 52 -0.62 -3.99 -16.46
N TYR A 53 -0.55 -3.03 -15.54
CA TYR A 53 -1.27 -1.76 -15.66
C TYR A 53 -0.37 -0.53 -15.91
N ASP A 54 0.97 -0.68 -15.88
CA ASP A 54 1.94 0.42 -16.07
C ASP A 54 1.75 1.60 -15.09
N ASP A 55 1.28 1.29 -13.89
CA ASP A 55 0.91 2.27 -12.85
C ASP A 55 2.05 2.53 -11.85
N ILE A 56 3.29 2.05 -12.09
CA ILE A 56 4.42 2.23 -11.15
C ILE A 56 5.68 2.78 -11.81
N ILE A 57 6.09 2.24 -12.97
CA ILE A 57 7.40 2.55 -13.55
C ILE A 57 7.42 4.01 -14.00
N ASN A 58 8.46 4.75 -13.58
CA ASN A 58 8.61 6.19 -13.80
C ASN A 58 7.44 7.06 -13.26
N LYS A 59 6.62 6.53 -12.35
CA LYS A 59 5.51 7.24 -11.70
C LYS A 59 5.93 7.81 -10.35
N THR A 60 5.27 8.89 -9.94
CA THR A 60 5.31 9.40 -8.56
C THR A 60 4.24 8.66 -7.74
N VAL A 61 4.67 7.86 -6.77
CA VAL A 61 3.81 6.94 -6.02
C VAL A 61 3.70 7.37 -4.57
N MET A 62 2.50 7.33 -3.98
CA MET A 62 2.28 7.65 -2.56
C MET A 62 1.63 6.47 -1.84
N GLU A 63 2.16 6.10 -0.68
CA GLU A 63 1.55 5.14 0.23
C GLU A 63 0.86 5.85 1.41
N LEU A 64 -0.47 5.73 1.50
CA LEU A 64 -1.23 6.29 2.62
C LEU A 64 -1.29 5.29 3.78
N GLY A 65 -0.88 5.74 4.97
CA GLY A 65 -0.75 4.85 6.14
C GLY A 65 0.39 3.87 5.93
N CYS A 66 1.57 4.39 5.57
CA CYS A 66 2.65 3.58 5.05
C CYS A 66 3.26 2.60 6.05
N GLY A 67 3.04 2.79 7.36
CA GLY A 67 3.72 2.00 8.38
C GLY A 67 5.23 2.03 8.18
N THR A 68 5.83 0.87 7.89
CA THR A 68 7.27 0.73 7.59
C THR A 68 7.60 0.76 6.09
N ALA A 69 6.65 1.23 5.28
CA ALA A 69 6.72 1.56 3.86
C ALA A 69 7.01 0.40 2.90
N ARG A 70 6.49 -0.80 3.20
CA ARG A 70 6.73 -1.98 2.35
C ARG A 70 6.23 -1.78 0.91
N LEU A 71 5.07 -1.14 0.69
CA LEU A 71 4.54 -0.97 -0.66
C LEU A 71 5.30 0.12 -1.41
N ALA A 72 5.56 1.27 -0.79
CA ALA A 72 6.32 2.38 -1.39
C ALA A 72 7.76 1.96 -1.72
N ILE A 73 8.47 1.28 -0.81
CA ILE A 73 9.82 0.77 -1.09
C ILE A 73 9.77 -0.25 -2.23
N GLY A 74 8.78 -1.14 -2.25
CA GLY A 74 8.59 -2.07 -3.36
C GLY A 74 8.35 -1.39 -4.71
N ALA A 75 7.54 -0.33 -4.74
CA ALA A 75 7.34 0.49 -5.93
C ALA A 75 8.66 1.15 -6.39
N ALA A 76 9.47 1.64 -5.44
CA ALA A 76 10.79 2.19 -5.74
C ALA A 76 11.72 1.14 -6.34
N LEU A 77 11.73 -0.10 -5.83
CA LEU A 77 12.52 -1.21 -6.38
C LEU A 77 12.09 -1.59 -7.81
N LEU A 78 10.80 -1.45 -8.13
CA LEU A 78 10.26 -1.69 -9.47
C LEU A 78 10.49 -0.55 -10.46
N GLY A 79 11.01 0.59 -10.00
CA GLY A 79 11.39 1.70 -10.87
C GLY A 79 10.42 2.88 -10.86
N ALA A 80 9.62 3.06 -9.80
CA ALA A 80 8.98 4.34 -9.52
C ALA A 80 10.02 5.48 -9.53
N LYS A 81 9.59 6.64 -10.05
CA LYS A 81 10.43 7.86 -10.15
C LYS A 81 10.74 8.39 -8.76
N GLU A 82 9.69 8.61 -7.97
CA GLU A 82 9.76 8.99 -6.56
C GLU A 82 8.65 8.27 -5.81
N VAL A 83 8.92 7.95 -4.54
CA VAL A 83 7.94 7.36 -3.64
C VAL A 83 7.80 8.19 -2.38
N PHE A 84 6.57 8.31 -1.92
CA PHE A 84 6.20 9.07 -0.74
C PHE A 84 5.41 8.16 0.22
N GLY A 85 5.53 8.39 1.51
CA GLY A 85 4.72 7.71 2.51
C GLY A 85 4.35 8.63 3.66
N VAL A 86 3.10 8.53 4.11
CA VAL A 86 2.61 9.23 5.30
C VAL A 86 2.09 8.22 6.31
N ASP A 87 2.46 8.40 7.57
CA ASP A 87 1.87 7.68 8.69
C ASP A 87 1.83 8.56 9.94
N VAL A 88 0.82 8.36 10.78
CA VAL A 88 0.67 9.08 12.06
C VAL A 88 1.69 8.58 13.11
N ASP A 89 2.22 7.38 12.93
CA ASP A 89 3.16 6.77 13.86
C ASP A 89 4.61 7.08 13.52
N ARG A 90 5.20 8.02 14.27
CA ARG A 90 6.62 8.39 14.18
C ARG A 90 7.56 7.17 14.26
N VAL A 91 7.24 6.16 15.08
CA VAL A 91 8.09 4.97 15.21
C VAL A 91 8.10 4.19 13.89
N ALA A 92 6.93 4.03 13.26
CA ALA A 92 6.81 3.33 11.98
C ALA A 92 7.55 4.09 10.86
N VAL A 93 7.39 5.41 10.79
CA VAL A 93 8.05 6.27 9.80
C VAL A 93 9.58 6.26 9.96
N ASN A 94 10.10 6.28 11.19
CA ASN A 94 11.53 6.16 11.42
C ASN A 94 12.08 4.81 10.92
N VAL A 95 11.30 3.73 11.04
CA VAL A 95 11.65 2.41 10.50
C VAL A 95 11.54 2.39 8.98
N ALA A 96 10.53 3.05 8.39
CA ALA A 96 10.41 3.22 6.93
C ALA A 96 11.67 3.90 6.35
N GLN A 97 12.19 4.94 7.01
CA GLN A 97 13.42 5.61 6.59
C GLN A 97 14.64 4.67 6.61
N LYS A 98 14.79 3.87 7.67
CA LYS A 98 15.86 2.86 7.76
C LYS A 98 15.72 1.78 6.69
N ASN A 99 14.51 1.27 6.47
CA ASN A 99 14.23 0.29 5.42
C ASN A 99 14.59 0.86 4.03
N ALA A 100 14.27 2.12 3.76
CA ALA A 100 14.62 2.76 2.49
C ALA A 100 16.14 2.83 2.26
N GLU A 101 16.91 3.06 3.32
CA GLU A 101 18.37 3.06 3.30
C GLU A 101 18.93 1.65 3.08
N LEU A 102 18.47 0.66 3.84
CA LEU A 102 18.86 -0.75 3.70
C LEU A 102 18.55 -1.32 2.31
N MET A 103 17.42 -0.92 1.73
CA MET A 103 16.99 -1.35 0.39
C MET A 103 17.59 -0.51 -0.74
N GLY A 104 18.45 0.47 -0.44
CA GLY A 104 19.15 1.28 -1.45
C GLY A 104 18.24 2.21 -2.26
N VAL A 105 17.10 2.63 -1.70
CA VAL A 105 16.11 3.51 -2.37
C VAL A 105 15.92 4.88 -1.71
N LYS A 106 16.72 5.20 -0.69
CA LYS A 106 16.65 6.44 0.11
C LYS A 106 16.59 7.72 -0.74
N GLU A 107 17.38 7.82 -1.81
CA GLU A 107 17.48 9.04 -2.63
C GLU A 107 16.20 9.43 -3.38
N LYS A 108 15.21 8.54 -3.45
CA LYS A 108 13.92 8.78 -4.11
C LYS A 108 12.72 8.50 -3.20
N ALA A 109 12.95 8.38 -1.90
CA ALA A 109 11.96 7.95 -0.93
C ALA A 109 11.77 9.00 0.16
N HIS A 110 10.54 9.50 0.28
CA HIS A 110 10.20 10.66 1.11
C HIS A 110 9.15 10.30 2.14
N TRP A 111 9.39 10.63 3.42
CA TRP A 111 8.54 10.17 4.51
C TRP A 111 8.00 11.31 5.37
N LEU A 112 6.72 11.26 5.70
CA LEU A 112 6.02 12.26 6.49
C LEU A 112 5.36 11.63 7.72
N VAL A 113 5.64 12.22 8.90
CA VAL A 113 4.94 11.89 10.14
C VAL A 113 3.74 12.85 10.29
N ALA A 114 2.57 12.42 9.84
CA ALA A 114 1.34 13.23 9.91
C ALA A 114 0.08 12.40 9.71
N ASP A 115 -1.08 13.01 9.94
CA ASP A 115 -2.36 12.46 9.46
C ASP A 115 -2.48 12.65 7.94
N ILE A 116 -3.14 11.72 7.25
CA ILE A 116 -3.31 11.73 5.80
C ILE A 116 -3.94 13.04 5.28
N ASP A 117 -4.74 13.75 6.09
CA ASP A 117 -5.43 14.97 5.67
C ASP A 117 -4.46 16.13 5.33
N VAL A 118 -3.24 16.09 5.87
CA VAL A 118 -2.23 17.12 5.58
C VAL A 118 -1.61 16.98 4.20
N VAL A 119 -1.71 15.80 3.58
CA VAL A 119 -1.14 15.55 2.26
C VAL A 119 -1.89 16.38 1.24
N LYS A 120 -1.16 17.08 0.37
CA LYS A 120 -1.70 17.89 -0.72
C LYS A 120 -0.92 17.63 -2.00
N GLY A 121 -1.51 17.95 -3.14
CA GLY A 121 -0.92 17.74 -4.46
C GLY A 121 -1.51 16.53 -5.18
N THR A 122 -0.85 16.13 -6.27
CA THR A 122 -1.28 15.02 -7.13
C THR A 122 -0.15 14.02 -7.28
N PHE A 123 -0.51 12.74 -7.20
CA PHE A 123 0.38 11.61 -7.43
C PHE A 123 -0.16 10.78 -8.58
N ASP A 124 0.74 10.15 -9.34
CA ASP A 124 0.34 9.28 -10.44
C ASP A 124 -0.41 8.06 -9.91
N THR A 125 0.03 7.51 -8.76
CA THR A 125 -0.54 6.30 -8.16
C THR A 125 -0.57 6.37 -6.64
N ILE A 126 -1.71 6.03 -6.04
CA ILE A 126 -1.83 5.79 -4.59
C ILE A 126 -1.83 4.30 -4.28
N LEU A 127 -1.03 3.88 -3.30
CA LEU A 127 -1.03 2.56 -2.71
C LEU A 127 -1.53 2.64 -1.26
N GLN A 128 -2.30 1.67 -0.80
CA GLN A 128 -2.74 1.64 0.59
C GLN A 128 -3.20 0.26 1.05
N ASN A 129 -2.85 -0.07 2.28
CA ASN A 129 -3.49 -1.13 3.06
C ASN A 129 -4.11 -0.50 4.31
N PRO A 130 -5.28 0.16 4.17
CA PRO A 130 -5.87 0.93 5.26
C PRO A 130 -6.36 0.00 6.39
N PRO A 131 -6.55 0.54 7.61
CA PRO A 131 -7.22 -0.20 8.67
C PRO A 131 -8.61 -0.67 8.20
N PHE A 132 -8.97 -1.92 8.47
CA PHE A 132 -10.24 -2.52 8.02
C PHE A 132 -11.45 -2.06 8.86
N GLY A 133 -11.24 -1.18 9.82
CA GLY A 133 -12.28 -0.60 10.65
C GLY A 133 -12.83 -1.57 11.70
N VAL A 134 -12.03 -2.58 12.07
CA VAL A 134 -12.31 -3.49 13.18
C VAL A 134 -12.24 -2.73 14.51
N GLN A 135 -11.26 -1.84 14.66
CA GLN A 135 -11.05 -1.06 15.88
C GLN A 135 -11.77 0.29 15.82
N ARG A 136 -11.80 0.91 14.64
CA ARG A 136 -12.47 2.20 14.42
C ARG A 136 -13.35 2.12 13.18
N ARG A 137 -14.67 2.10 13.41
CA ARG A 137 -15.64 2.13 12.31
C ARG A 137 -15.31 3.23 11.31
N ARG A 138 -15.36 2.89 10.02
CA ARG A 138 -15.21 3.83 8.88
C ARG A 138 -13.82 4.42 8.68
N ALA A 139 -12.78 3.83 9.29
CA ALA A 139 -11.42 4.31 9.10
C ALA A 139 -10.97 4.21 7.62
N ASP A 140 -11.30 3.11 6.95
CA ASP A 140 -11.13 2.87 5.51
C ASP A 140 -11.68 3.99 4.61
N ARG A 141 -12.82 4.57 4.96
CA ARG A 141 -13.50 5.61 4.15
C ARG A 141 -12.67 6.89 3.99
N ARG A 142 -11.97 7.29 5.05
CA ARG A 142 -11.10 8.48 5.01
C ARG A 142 -9.97 8.27 4.01
N PHE A 143 -9.37 7.09 4.02
CA PHE A 143 -8.32 6.76 3.08
C PHE A 143 -8.81 6.69 1.64
N ILE A 144 -9.96 6.07 1.37
CA ILE A 144 -10.55 6.05 0.01
C ILE A 144 -10.79 7.47 -0.50
N THR A 145 -11.44 8.32 0.32
CA THR A 145 -11.74 9.72 -0.05
C THR A 145 -10.45 10.48 -0.33
N LYS A 146 -9.44 10.32 0.53
CA LYS A 146 -8.16 10.98 0.38
C LYS A 146 -7.41 10.50 -0.87
N SER A 147 -7.43 9.21 -1.16
CA SER A 147 -6.83 8.66 -2.37
C SER A 147 -7.48 9.21 -3.65
N LEU A 148 -8.81 9.36 -3.66
CA LEU A 148 -9.55 9.95 -4.77
C LEU A 148 -9.29 11.46 -4.95
N GLU A 149 -8.93 12.18 -3.87
CA GLU A 149 -8.46 13.58 -3.95
C GLU A 149 -7.07 13.68 -4.59
N LEU A 150 -6.20 12.69 -4.35
CA LEU A 150 -4.77 12.78 -4.65
C LEU A 150 -4.37 12.12 -5.98
N SER A 151 -5.19 11.24 -6.56
CA SER A 151 -4.81 10.51 -7.77
C SER A 151 -6.00 9.95 -8.54
N SER A 152 -5.79 9.78 -9.85
CA SER A 152 -6.67 9.04 -10.75
C SER A 152 -6.40 7.53 -10.75
N THR A 153 -5.33 7.03 -10.13
CA THR A 153 -5.03 5.58 -10.05
C THR A 153 -4.76 5.16 -8.61
N ILE A 154 -5.53 4.21 -8.09
CA ILE A 154 -5.47 3.81 -6.68
C ILE A 154 -5.51 2.30 -6.55
N TYR A 155 -4.61 1.75 -5.73
CA TYR A 155 -4.59 0.36 -5.28
C TYR A 155 -4.89 0.29 -3.79
N SER A 156 -5.97 -0.39 -3.40
CA SER A 156 -6.38 -0.48 -1.99
C SER A 156 -6.85 -1.87 -1.59
N PHE A 157 -6.42 -2.34 -0.42
CA PHE A 157 -6.93 -3.57 0.19
C PHE A 157 -8.13 -3.29 1.07
N HIS A 158 -9.20 -4.08 0.90
CA HIS A 158 -10.34 -4.09 1.83
C HIS A 158 -10.77 -5.52 2.13
N LYS A 159 -11.43 -5.73 3.27
CA LYS A 159 -11.93 -7.05 3.66
C LYS A 159 -12.85 -7.64 2.57
N SER A 160 -12.68 -8.92 2.23
CA SER A 160 -13.57 -9.58 1.26
C SER A 160 -14.97 -9.80 1.84
N GLY A 161 -15.94 -10.00 0.95
CA GLY A 161 -17.31 -10.37 1.27
C GLY A 161 -18.32 -9.52 0.51
N ASP A 162 -19.44 -10.12 0.12
CA ASP A 162 -20.40 -9.47 -0.80
C ASP A 162 -20.95 -8.15 -0.25
N SER A 163 -21.24 -8.09 1.05
CA SER A 163 -21.68 -6.86 1.71
C SER A 163 -20.61 -5.78 1.70
N ASN A 164 -19.34 -6.14 1.90
CA ASN A 164 -18.22 -5.19 1.88
C ASN A 164 -17.93 -4.71 0.46
N ARG A 165 -17.92 -5.62 -0.52
CA ARG A 165 -17.78 -5.28 -1.95
C ARG A 165 -18.86 -4.32 -2.41
N ALA A 166 -20.12 -4.60 -2.10
CA ALA A 166 -21.24 -3.73 -2.44
C ALA A 166 -21.13 -2.34 -1.79
N PHE A 167 -20.71 -2.29 -0.52
CA PHE A 167 -20.49 -1.04 0.20
C PHE A 167 -19.35 -0.21 -0.41
N ILE A 168 -18.17 -0.82 -0.59
CA ILE A 168 -16.97 -0.15 -1.12
C ILE A 168 -17.22 0.34 -2.55
N LYS A 169 -17.86 -0.47 -3.39
CA LYS A 169 -18.26 -0.07 -4.74
C LYS A 169 -19.13 1.18 -4.72
N ARG A 170 -20.23 1.16 -3.98
CA ARG A 170 -21.13 2.31 -3.88
C ARG A 170 -20.41 3.54 -3.35
N PHE A 171 -19.60 3.39 -2.30
CA PHE A 171 -18.87 4.49 -1.69
C PHE A 171 -17.87 5.14 -2.68
N ILE A 172 -17.12 4.34 -3.43
CA ILE A 172 -16.19 4.83 -4.45
C ILE A 172 -16.94 5.57 -5.56
N GLU A 173 -18.04 5.00 -6.07
CA GLU A 173 -18.87 5.60 -7.12
C GLU A 173 -19.50 6.94 -6.67
N GLU A 174 -20.00 7.01 -5.43
CA GLU A 174 -20.52 8.25 -4.82
C GLU A 174 -19.46 9.36 -4.72
N HIS A 175 -18.19 8.99 -4.58
CA HIS A 175 -17.05 9.92 -4.51
C HIS A 175 -16.37 10.11 -5.87
N GLY A 176 -17.02 9.67 -6.96
CA GLY A 176 -16.57 9.93 -8.32
C GLY A 176 -15.49 8.97 -8.85
N GLY A 177 -15.13 7.93 -8.10
CA GLY A 177 -14.24 6.89 -8.58
C GLY A 177 -14.99 5.75 -9.28
N LYS A 178 -14.23 4.85 -9.91
CA LYS A 178 -14.73 3.63 -10.54
C LYS A 178 -13.81 2.47 -10.23
N ILE A 179 -14.36 1.35 -9.75
CA ILE A 179 -13.59 0.12 -9.60
C ILE A 179 -13.40 -0.48 -11.00
N THR A 180 -12.15 -0.68 -11.42
CA THR A 180 -11.85 -1.36 -12.69
C THR A 180 -11.62 -2.86 -12.48
N ASN A 181 -10.98 -3.22 -11.37
CA ASN A 181 -10.63 -4.61 -11.08
C ASN A 181 -10.70 -4.91 -9.59
N ILE A 182 -11.05 -6.16 -9.27
CA ILE A 182 -11.01 -6.71 -7.92
C ILE A 182 -10.25 -8.04 -7.98
N PHE A 183 -9.18 -8.15 -7.21
CA PHE A 183 -8.40 -9.38 -7.10
C PHE A 183 -8.57 -9.95 -5.69
N PRO A 184 -9.23 -11.10 -5.53
CA PRO A 184 -9.29 -11.78 -4.25
C PRO A 184 -7.89 -12.24 -3.83
N VAL A 185 -7.48 -11.91 -2.61
CA VAL A 185 -6.18 -12.27 -2.05
C VAL A 185 -6.35 -12.79 -0.64
N THR A 186 -5.57 -13.81 -0.29
CA THR A 186 -5.49 -14.32 1.09
C THR A 186 -4.29 -13.70 1.79
N MET A 187 -4.50 -13.07 2.94
CA MET A 187 -3.44 -12.54 3.80
C MET A 187 -3.28 -13.40 5.05
N GLU A 188 -2.04 -13.73 5.39
CA GLU A 188 -1.68 -14.32 6.68
C GLU A 188 -1.09 -13.27 7.61
N ILE A 189 -1.75 -13.03 8.75
CA ILE A 189 -1.27 -12.12 9.78
C ILE A 189 -0.67 -12.94 10.92
N PRO A 190 0.61 -12.74 11.29
CA PRO A 190 1.23 -13.46 12.38
C PRO A 190 0.67 -13.03 13.74
N ARG A 191 0.95 -13.81 14.78
CA ARG A 191 0.59 -13.45 16.16
C ARG A 191 1.41 -12.23 16.63
N MET A 192 0.82 -11.03 16.55
CA MET A 192 1.47 -9.78 16.97
C MET A 192 1.05 -9.27 18.36
N PHE A 193 -0.14 -9.61 18.86
CA PHE A 193 -0.69 -9.05 20.11
C PHE A 193 -1.02 -10.11 21.16
N LYS A 194 -1.05 -9.72 22.45
CA LYS A 194 -1.34 -10.62 23.58
C LYS A 194 -2.72 -11.28 23.48
N PHE A 195 -3.71 -10.59 22.93
CA PHE A 195 -5.08 -11.07 22.75
C PHE A 195 -5.26 -12.06 21.57
N HIS A 196 -4.24 -12.23 20.73
CA HIS A 196 -4.29 -13.25 19.69
C HIS A 196 -4.13 -14.64 20.33
N THR A 197 -5.09 -15.53 20.06
CA THR A 197 -5.04 -16.92 20.53
C THR A 197 -4.34 -17.85 19.54
N LYS A 198 -4.39 -17.53 18.24
CA LYS A 198 -3.79 -18.31 17.14
C LYS A 198 -2.37 -17.84 16.80
N LYS A 199 -1.53 -18.76 16.33
CA LYS A 199 -0.15 -18.46 15.86
C LYS A 199 -0.14 -17.61 14.58
N LYS A 200 -1.12 -17.83 13.70
CA LYS A 200 -1.40 -17.06 12.49
C LYS A 200 -2.91 -16.93 12.31
N GLN A 201 -3.36 -15.79 11.80
CA GLN A 201 -4.74 -15.55 11.40
C GLN A 201 -4.79 -15.31 9.90
N THR A 202 -5.56 -16.13 9.19
CA THR A 202 -5.82 -15.96 7.77
C THR A 202 -7.05 -15.08 7.59
N ILE A 203 -6.94 -14.07 6.73
CA ILE A 203 -8.05 -13.20 6.34
C ILE A 203 -8.18 -13.18 4.81
N GLN A 204 -9.42 -13.14 4.34
CA GLN A 204 -9.72 -12.90 2.93
C GLN A 204 -9.87 -11.40 2.71
N VAL A 205 -9.09 -10.87 1.78
CA VAL A 205 -9.14 -9.46 1.37
C VAL A 205 -9.29 -9.38 -0.15
N ASP A 206 -9.79 -8.25 -0.60
CA ASP A 206 -9.87 -7.91 -2.00
C ASP A 206 -8.91 -6.75 -2.24
N LEU A 207 -8.03 -6.90 -3.23
CA LEU A 207 -7.26 -5.80 -3.80
C LEU A 207 -8.09 -5.13 -4.88
N TYR A 208 -8.37 -3.85 -4.71
CA TYR A 208 -9.09 -3.03 -5.67
C TYR A 208 -8.10 -2.21 -6.49
N ARG A 209 -8.27 -2.20 -7.82
CA ARG A 209 -7.78 -1.13 -8.68
C ARG A 209 -8.94 -0.18 -8.95
N ILE A 210 -8.73 1.09 -8.62
CA ILE A 210 -9.74 2.14 -8.68
C ILE A 210 -9.21 3.26 -9.57
N GLU A 211 -10.05 3.74 -10.47
CA GLU A 211 -9.81 4.94 -11.25
C GLU A 211 -10.56 6.12 -10.62
N GLY A 212 -9.85 7.18 -10.28
CA GLY A 212 -10.41 8.46 -9.83
C GLY A 212 -10.78 9.36 -11.01
N LYS A 213 -11.37 10.53 -10.73
CA LYS A 213 -11.61 11.53 -11.78
C LYS A 213 -10.29 12.14 -12.23
N SER A 214 -10.11 12.24 -13.55
CA SER A 214 -9.01 12.99 -14.19
C SER A 214 -9.18 14.49 -14.01
#